data_AF-A0AAD5YU31-F1
#
_entry.id   AF-A0AAD5YU31-F1
#
_cell.length_a   1.000
_cell.length_b   1.000
_cell.length_c   1.000
_cell.angle_alpha   90.00
_cell.angle_beta   90.00
_cell.angle_gamma   90.00
#
_symmetry.space_group_name_H-M   'P 1'
#
loop_
_entity.id
_entity.type
_entity.pdbx_description
1 polymer ?
#
loop_
_entity_poly.entity_id
_entity_poly.type
_entity_poly.pdbx_seq_one_letter_code
_entity_poly.pdbx_strand_id
1 'polypeptide(L)'
;MSHWTSTITHISALRQRRRTVVENHEFPPQPIATHASGVPHEQVDKHGAPLLLKSHALSFFAWSNQSAVLRRIMIFSFLTTILLSLSILLAHSSQSQTSPTDACFESTETLEDLVDCFEVHTVRAAFYDADSYAAAQPTDIEREAWSQAVATLLHTNNNCSSSIVPPLLRDIYSASSFTDVDGQSFCVLYEQTVSATSNYFEKGWGFMVVPASEEGVARQIHLAGPHPFTDGTTSAEATHSFKGTGAKSLLIPGRVRTAFSSPSTCVQGTATTTYWMTDVAHNDLEPFFDANVAIWNWQVQQGGCPSASCAFIQFHGKADTSCPKDTVFLSTGLANNTWYTDDVDRPIKRIKEQLLLAFNSPGGPNATSPITASLPSDSNCSLVATKTVVARYLNNLPTVASHDVCVDNSSPDTTEGVFIHAEQYWPTVAAVSRTAWVVTLNNTFNVVNKSR
;
A
#
# COMPACT_ATOMS: atom_id res chain seq x y z
N MET A 1 32.89 -45.79 -40.69
CA MET A 1 33.96 -44.92 -40.14
C MET A 1 33.31 -44.10 -39.02
N SER A 2 33.08 -44.68 -37.83
CA SER A 2 33.99 -44.94 -36.71
C SER A 2 34.29 -43.70 -35.86
N HIS A 3 33.54 -43.63 -34.74
CA HIS A 3 33.85 -43.03 -33.42
C HIS A 3 34.25 -41.54 -33.39
N TRP A 4 33.80 -40.72 -32.43
CA TRP A 4 34.34 -40.65 -31.08
C TRP A 4 33.30 -40.17 -30.06
N THR A 5 33.16 -40.95 -28.99
CA THR A 5 32.64 -40.58 -27.67
C THR A 5 33.83 -40.37 -26.74
N SER A 6 33.81 -39.35 -25.87
CA SER A 6 34.60 -39.33 -24.64
C SER A 6 34.03 -38.33 -23.64
N THR A 7 33.94 -38.80 -22.41
CA THR A 7 33.35 -38.20 -21.21
C THR A 7 34.47 -37.94 -20.17
N ILE A 8 34.12 -37.20 -19.10
CA ILE A 8 34.75 -37.11 -17.75
C ILE A 8 36.01 -36.20 -17.68
N THR A 9 36.31 -35.30 -16.71
CA THR A 9 36.01 -35.23 -15.25
C THR A 9 36.34 -33.84 -14.65
N HIS A 10 35.65 -33.51 -13.54
CA HIS A 10 35.98 -32.61 -12.41
C HIS A 10 37.35 -31.91 -12.31
N ILE A 11 37.32 -30.61 -11.97
CA ILE A 11 38.25 -29.98 -11.01
C ILE A 11 37.48 -29.04 -10.07
N SER A 12 37.54 -29.36 -8.78
CA SER A 12 37.25 -28.50 -7.63
C SER A 12 38.57 -28.02 -7.01
N ALA A 13 38.72 -26.72 -6.73
CA ALA A 13 39.15 -26.17 -5.42
C ALA A 13 39.79 -24.76 -5.48
N LEU A 14 39.32 -23.92 -4.53
CA LEU A 14 40.04 -22.94 -3.69
C LEU A 14 40.65 -21.65 -4.28
N ARG A 15 40.02 -20.50 -3.95
CA ARG A 15 40.64 -19.34 -3.25
C ARG A 15 39.54 -18.31 -2.88
N GLN A 16 39.16 -18.18 -1.61
CA GLN A 16 39.77 -17.37 -0.54
C GLN A 16 39.25 -15.91 -0.51
N ARG A 17 38.25 -15.72 0.37
CA ARG A 17 37.90 -14.55 1.19
C ARG A 17 38.37 -13.16 0.71
N ARG A 18 37.41 -12.35 0.28
CA ARG A 18 37.22 -10.98 0.78
C ARG A 18 35.75 -10.79 1.11
N ARG A 19 35.44 -10.59 2.40
CA ARG A 19 34.16 -10.01 2.83
C ARG A 19 34.23 -8.53 2.46
N THR A 20 33.50 -8.14 1.44
CA THR A 20 33.07 -6.75 1.28
C THR A 20 31.74 -6.64 2.02
N VAL A 21 31.69 -5.74 3.00
CA VAL A 21 30.45 -5.32 3.63
C VAL A 21 29.62 -4.68 2.52
N VAL A 22 28.45 -5.27 2.22
CA VAL A 22 27.44 -4.64 1.38
C VAL A 22 26.69 -3.70 2.31
N GLU A 23 26.98 -2.40 2.22
CA GLU A 23 26.14 -1.38 2.80
C GLU A 23 24.83 -1.35 2.02
N ASN A 24 23.75 -1.80 2.65
CA ASN A 24 22.42 -1.39 2.24
C ASN A 24 22.35 0.11 2.54
N HIS A 25 22.37 0.95 1.50
CA HIS A 25 22.06 2.36 1.63
C HIS A 25 20.55 2.50 1.90
N GLU A 26 20.17 2.30 3.16
CA GLU A 26 18.94 2.87 3.68
C GLU A 26 19.06 4.39 3.59
N PHE A 27 18.04 5.05 3.07
CA PHE A 27 17.94 6.50 3.09
C PHE A 27 18.12 6.98 4.54
N PRO A 28 18.87 8.07 4.81
CA PRO A 28 18.93 8.63 6.14
C PRO A 28 17.49 8.90 6.63
N PRO A 29 17.13 8.53 7.88
CA PRO A 29 15.81 8.80 8.40
C PRO A 29 15.52 10.29 8.29
N GLN A 30 14.39 10.63 7.67
CA GLN A 30 13.92 12.01 7.60
C GLN A 30 13.76 12.55 9.03
N PRO A 31 14.15 13.79 9.32
CA PRO A 31 13.76 14.44 10.57
C PRO A 31 12.24 14.58 10.58
N ILE A 32 11.58 13.81 11.45
CA ILE A 32 10.16 14.00 11.75
C ILE A 32 10.01 15.41 12.30
N ALA A 33 9.28 16.26 11.58
CA ALA A 33 8.95 17.60 12.04
C ALA A 33 8.03 17.48 13.27
N THR A 34 8.59 17.56 14.47
CA THR A 34 7.81 17.63 15.70
C THR A 34 7.13 19.00 15.76
N HIS A 35 5.81 19.04 15.51
CA HIS A 35 4.98 20.16 15.90
C HIS A 35 4.94 20.24 17.44
N ALA A 36 5.77 21.12 18.01
CA ALA A 36 5.77 21.41 19.43
C ALA A 36 4.60 22.32 19.79
N SER A 37 3.47 21.74 20.19
CA SER A 37 2.44 22.45 20.94
C SER A 37 2.89 22.58 22.39
N GLY A 38 3.34 23.77 22.77
CA GLY A 38 3.67 24.10 24.16
C GLY A 38 2.41 24.18 25.01
N VAL A 39 2.34 23.34 26.05
CA VAL A 39 1.41 23.48 27.18
C VAL A 39 2.25 23.69 28.45
N PRO A 40 1.94 24.69 29.29
CA PRO A 40 2.75 25.01 30.44
C PRO A 40 2.53 24.02 31.60
N HIS A 41 3.64 23.64 32.23
CA HIS A 41 3.72 22.87 33.46
C HIS A 41 3.03 23.62 34.61
N GLU A 42 1.96 23.04 35.16
CA GLU A 42 1.39 23.44 36.44
C GLU A 42 2.06 22.63 37.57
N GLN A 43 2.52 23.36 38.59
CA GLN A 43 3.19 22.84 39.78
C GLN A 43 2.23 21.98 40.61
N VAL A 44 2.65 20.76 40.95
CA VAL A 44 1.97 19.94 41.97
C VAL A 44 2.65 20.16 43.32
N ASP A 45 1.92 20.85 44.19
CA ASP A 45 2.26 21.04 45.60
C ASP A 45 2.14 19.74 46.41
N LYS A 46 3.13 19.54 47.28
CA LYS A 46 3.22 18.44 48.25
C LYS A 46 2.48 18.79 49.54
N HIS A 47 1.37 18.11 49.80
CA HIS A 47 0.80 17.87 51.14
C HIS A 47 0.46 16.38 51.24
N GLY A 48 0.87 15.56 52.21
CA GLY A 48 1.40 15.84 53.53
C GLY A 48 0.33 15.71 54.62
N ALA A 49 -0.28 14.54 54.83
CA ALA A 49 -0.78 14.10 56.14
C ALA A 49 -1.27 12.62 56.16
N PRO A 50 -1.13 11.92 57.31
CA PRO A 50 -1.38 10.48 57.49
C PRO A 50 -2.78 10.21 58.07
N LEU A 51 -3.31 8.98 58.04
CA LEU A 51 -4.20 8.46 59.11
C LEU A 51 -4.66 6.99 58.91
N LEU A 52 -4.30 6.18 59.90
CA LEU A 52 -5.01 5.03 60.51
C LEU A 52 -5.79 4.04 59.62
N LEU A 53 -5.22 2.83 59.46
CA LEU A 53 -6.01 1.59 59.37
C LEU A 53 -6.54 1.23 60.78
N LYS A 54 -7.86 1.37 60.98
CA LYS A 54 -8.59 0.70 62.06
C LYS A 54 -9.27 -0.55 61.50
N SER A 55 -8.91 -1.69 62.05
CA SER A 55 -9.61 -2.95 61.93
C SER A 55 -10.99 -2.85 62.58
N HIS A 56 -12.05 -2.99 61.79
CA HIS A 56 -13.41 -3.17 62.30
C HIS A 56 -13.65 -4.66 62.58
N ALA A 57 -13.69 -5.01 63.86
CA ALA A 57 -14.23 -6.27 64.34
C ALA A 57 -15.76 -6.25 64.21
N LEU A 58 -16.32 -7.18 63.44
CA LEU A 58 -17.76 -7.42 63.33
C LEU A 58 -18.28 -7.98 64.66
N SER A 59 -19.12 -7.19 65.34
CA SER A 59 -19.86 -7.61 66.52
C SER A 59 -21.13 -8.35 66.09
N PHE A 60 -21.24 -9.64 66.42
CA PHE A 60 -22.48 -10.41 66.29
C PHE A 60 -23.46 -9.97 67.38
N PHE A 61 -24.50 -9.21 67.02
CA PHE A 61 -25.66 -8.98 67.87
C PHE A 61 -26.69 -10.10 67.64
N ALA A 62 -26.99 -10.86 68.69
CA ALA A 62 -28.12 -11.78 68.73
C ALA A 62 -29.43 -10.95 68.73
N TRP A 63 -30.24 -11.15 67.70
CA TRP A 63 -31.56 -10.52 67.56
C TRP A 63 -32.66 -11.58 67.66
N SER A 64 -33.61 -11.32 68.54
CA SER A 64 -34.75 -12.18 68.88
C SER A 64 -35.80 -12.21 67.75
N ASN A 65 -36.66 -13.22 67.83
CA ASN A 65 -37.61 -13.72 66.82
C ASN A 65 -38.77 -12.77 66.42
N GLN A 66 -38.48 -11.57 65.94
CA GLN A 66 -39.45 -10.74 65.20
C GLN A 66 -38.80 -10.03 64.01
N SER A 67 -38.36 -10.76 62.96
CA SER A 67 -37.79 -10.08 61.77
C SER A 67 -37.85 -10.83 60.44
N ALA A 68 -38.74 -11.81 60.26
CA ALA A 68 -38.78 -12.56 58.99
C ALA A 68 -39.20 -11.71 57.78
N VAL A 69 -40.07 -10.69 57.97
CA VAL A 69 -40.58 -9.84 56.88
C VAL A 69 -39.61 -8.72 56.53
N LEU A 70 -39.05 -8.01 57.52
CA LEU A 70 -38.07 -6.94 57.29
C LEU A 70 -36.75 -7.45 56.71
N ARG A 71 -36.32 -8.68 57.05
CA ARG A 71 -35.15 -9.32 56.42
C ARG A 71 -35.38 -9.58 54.93
N ARG A 72 -36.58 -10.00 54.53
CA ARG A 72 -36.89 -10.24 53.11
C ARG A 72 -36.87 -8.94 52.29
N ILE A 73 -37.38 -7.83 52.83
CA ILE A 73 -37.39 -6.53 52.16
C ILE A 73 -35.96 -5.96 52.01
N MET A 74 -35.12 -6.05 53.05
CA MET A 74 -33.72 -5.59 52.95
C MET A 74 -32.88 -6.46 52.01
N ILE A 75 -33.09 -7.78 51.98
CA ILE A 75 -32.39 -8.67 51.03
C ILE A 75 -32.80 -8.35 49.59
N PHE A 76 -34.08 -8.06 49.33
CA PHE A 76 -34.55 -7.69 47.99
C PHE A 76 -33.96 -6.35 47.53
N SER A 77 -33.95 -5.33 48.40
CA SER A 77 -33.38 -4.02 48.09
C SER A 77 -31.87 -4.09 47.81
N PHE A 78 -31.15 -4.88 48.61
CA PHE A 78 -29.72 -5.10 48.43
C PHE A 78 -29.38 -5.91 47.17
N LEU A 79 -30.21 -6.90 46.81
CA LEU A 79 -30.06 -7.60 45.53
C LEU A 79 -30.32 -6.68 44.34
N THR A 80 -31.34 -5.80 44.42
CA THR A 80 -31.63 -4.87 43.33
C THR A 80 -30.53 -3.84 43.13
N THR A 81 -29.91 -3.33 44.20
CA THR A 81 -28.77 -2.41 44.07
C THR A 81 -27.53 -3.13 43.53
N ILE A 82 -27.26 -4.38 43.93
CA ILE A 82 -26.18 -5.20 43.36
C ILE A 82 -26.43 -5.47 41.88
N LEU A 83 -27.64 -5.87 41.48
CA LEU A 83 -27.97 -6.13 40.08
C LEU A 83 -27.90 -4.87 39.22
N LEU A 84 -28.33 -3.71 39.75
CA LEU A 84 -28.24 -2.44 39.05
C LEU A 84 -26.79 -1.97 38.90
N SER A 85 -25.96 -2.12 39.93
CA SER A 85 -24.52 -1.79 39.85
C SER A 85 -23.73 -2.77 38.98
N LEU A 86 -24.10 -4.06 38.96
CA LEU A 86 -23.54 -5.03 38.02
C LEU A 86 -23.95 -4.73 36.56
N SER A 87 -25.17 -4.26 36.34
CA SER A 87 -25.63 -3.82 35.01
C SER A 87 -24.90 -2.55 34.54
N ILE A 88 -24.61 -1.61 35.46
CA ILE A 88 -23.83 -0.41 35.14
C ILE A 88 -22.37 -0.77 34.86
N LEU A 89 -21.76 -1.72 35.60
CA LEU A 89 -20.41 -2.23 35.34
C LEU A 89 -20.31 -2.99 34.02
N LEU A 90 -21.33 -3.79 33.67
CA LEU A 90 -21.40 -4.48 32.37
C LEU A 90 -21.66 -3.51 31.21
N ALA A 91 -22.41 -2.42 31.42
CA ALA A 91 -22.67 -1.40 30.41
C ALA A 91 -21.47 -0.46 30.16
N HIS A 92 -20.60 -0.24 31.15
CA HIS A 92 -19.40 0.61 30.99
C HIS A 92 -18.23 -0.09 30.28
N SER A 93 -18.29 -1.41 30.07
CA SER A 93 -17.20 -2.18 29.46
C SER A 93 -17.39 -2.50 27.97
N SER A 94 -18.41 -1.92 27.33
CA SER A 94 -18.66 -2.06 25.89
C SER A 94 -18.42 -0.74 25.15
N GLN A 95 -17.37 0.01 25.53
CA GLN A 95 -16.77 0.92 24.56
C GLN A 95 -16.21 0.02 23.46
N SER A 96 -16.93 -0.04 22.33
CA SER A 96 -16.42 -0.63 21.10
C SER A 96 -15.11 0.07 20.83
N GLN A 97 -14.00 -0.61 21.08
CA GLN A 97 -12.68 -0.08 20.79
C GLN A 97 -12.64 0.09 19.28
N THR A 98 -12.69 1.34 18.81
CA THR A 98 -12.55 1.65 17.39
C THR A 98 -11.23 1.06 16.92
N SER A 99 -11.23 0.44 15.74
CA SER A 99 -9.96 -0.02 15.17
C SER A 99 -9.03 1.20 15.02
N PRO A 100 -7.71 1.07 15.25
CA PRO A 100 -6.76 2.14 14.96
C PRO A 100 -6.90 2.71 13.55
N THR A 101 -7.31 1.90 12.57
CA THR A 101 -7.55 2.34 11.20
C THR A 101 -8.86 3.11 11.05
N ASP A 102 -9.90 2.79 11.82
CA ASP A 102 -11.13 3.59 11.85
C ASP A 102 -10.85 4.98 12.44
N ALA A 103 -9.94 5.08 13.42
CA ALA A 103 -9.51 6.37 13.96
C ALA A 103 -8.82 7.26 12.91
N CYS A 104 -8.24 6.69 11.84
CA CYS A 104 -7.73 7.49 10.72
C CYS A 104 -8.84 8.23 9.98
N PHE A 105 -10.01 7.61 9.78
CA PHE A 105 -11.15 8.29 9.13
C PHE A 105 -11.71 9.43 9.98
N GLU A 106 -11.63 9.32 11.30
CA GLU A 106 -12.13 10.35 12.23
C GLU A 106 -11.15 11.52 12.42
N SER A 107 -9.85 11.29 12.20
CA SER A 107 -8.79 12.25 12.52
C SER A 107 -8.19 12.96 11.30
N THR A 108 -8.57 12.54 10.09
CA THR A 108 -8.04 13.10 8.84
C THR A 108 -9.13 13.75 8.02
N GLU A 109 -8.77 14.81 7.30
CA GLU A 109 -9.71 15.56 6.46
C GLU A 109 -9.38 15.43 4.96
N THR A 110 -8.13 15.14 4.61
CA THR A 110 -7.70 14.93 3.22
C THR A 110 -7.38 13.46 2.93
N LEU A 111 -7.51 13.02 1.67
CA LEU A 111 -7.18 11.65 1.28
C LEU A 111 -5.68 11.35 1.47
N GLU A 112 -4.81 12.34 1.22
CA GLU A 112 -3.38 12.24 1.49
C GLU A 112 -3.10 11.99 2.97
N ASP A 113 -3.76 12.72 3.88
CA ASP A 113 -3.59 12.51 5.32
C ASP A 113 -4.13 11.14 5.78
N LEU A 114 -5.23 10.66 5.18
CA LEU A 114 -5.76 9.32 5.44
C LEU A 114 -4.73 8.24 5.04
N VAL A 115 -4.12 8.39 3.86
CA VAL A 115 -3.07 7.47 3.39
C VAL A 115 -1.84 7.52 4.30
N ASP A 116 -1.38 8.71 4.66
CA ASP A 116 -0.26 8.89 5.58
C ASP A 116 -0.58 8.25 6.96
N CYS A 117 -1.83 8.33 7.44
CA CYS A 117 -2.27 7.66 8.65
C CYS A 117 -2.21 6.12 8.53
N PHE A 118 -2.67 5.55 7.42
CA PHE A 118 -2.53 4.10 7.16
C PHE A 118 -1.06 3.67 7.05
N GLU A 119 -0.20 4.50 6.47
CA GLU A 119 1.21 4.17 6.34
C GLU A 119 1.90 3.96 7.71
N VAL A 120 1.43 4.63 8.77
CA VAL A 120 1.92 4.38 10.15
C VAL A 120 1.81 2.91 10.55
N HIS A 121 0.79 2.22 10.04
CA HIS A 121 0.51 0.81 10.30
C HIS A 121 1.20 -0.15 9.31
N THR A 122 1.96 0.35 8.33
CA THR A 122 2.68 -0.52 7.39
C THR A 122 3.74 -1.36 8.11
N VAL A 123 3.73 -2.66 7.83
CA VAL A 123 4.70 -3.61 8.39
C VAL A 123 6.11 -3.26 7.91
N ARG A 124 7.03 -3.06 8.86
CA ARG A 124 8.41 -2.61 8.62
C ARG A 124 9.35 -3.75 8.27
N ALA A 125 10.56 -3.38 7.87
CA ALA A 125 11.63 -4.31 7.47
C ALA A 125 11.96 -5.32 8.58
N ALA A 126 12.24 -6.57 8.18
CA ALA A 126 12.61 -7.67 9.06
C ALA A 126 11.64 -7.91 10.23
N PHE A 127 10.36 -7.59 10.05
CA PHE A 127 9.32 -7.85 11.04
C PHE A 127 8.95 -9.33 11.10
N TYR A 128 8.82 -9.98 9.94
CA TYR A 128 8.42 -11.37 9.85
C TYR A 128 9.62 -12.32 9.97
N ASP A 129 9.42 -13.40 10.71
CA ASP A 129 10.11 -14.66 10.53
C ASP A 129 9.31 -15.60 9.60
N ALA A 130 9.79 -16.83 9.41
CA ALA A 130 9.11 -17.78 8.51
C ALA A 130 7.69 -18.13 8.97
N ASP A 131 7.47 -18.31 10.28
CA ASP A 131 6.18 -18.73 10.82
C ASP A 131 5.16 -17.59 10.78
N SER A 132 5.57 -16.39 11.21
CA SER A 132 4.73 -15.19 11.16
C SER A 132 4.46 -14.72 9.74
N TYR A 133 5.42 -14.84 8.82
CA TYR A 133 5.18 -14.61 7.39
C TYR A 133 4.13 -15.59 6.85
N ALA A 134 4.28 -16.89 7.11
CA ALA A 134 3.33 -17.90 6.66
C ALA A 134 1.91 -17.65 7.20
N ALA A 135 1.78 -17.21 8.47
CA ALA A 135 0.50 -16.84 9.06
C ALA A 135 -0.10 -15.54 8.48
N ALA A 136 0.75 -14.65 7.96
CA ALA A 136 0.34 -13.40 7.33
C ALA A 136 0.01 -13.55 5.83
N GLN A 137 0.39 -14.65 5.19
CA GLN A 137 0.05 -14.91 3.79
C GLN A 137 -1.43 -15.30 3.63
N PRO A 138 -2.10 -14.84 2.56
CA PRO A 138 -3.45 -15.30 2.25
C PRO A 138 -3.42 -16.76 1.79
N THR A 139 -4.42 -17.52 2.19
CA THR A 139 -4.78 -18.80 1.57
C THR A 139 -5.38 -18.57 0.17
N ASP A 140 -5.43 -19.60 -0.67
CA ASP A 140 -6.01 -19.50 -2.01
C ASP A 140 -7.46 -18.97 -2.01
N ILE A 141 -8.26 -19.35 -1.00
CA ILE A 141 -9.64 -18.89 -0.87
C ILE A 141 -9.70 -17.42 -0.44
N GLU A 142 -8.77 -16.97 0.42
CA GLU A 142 -8.65 -15.55 0.78
C GLU A 142 -8.18 -14.69 -0.41
N ARG A 143 -7.29 -15.21 -1.27
CA ARG A 143 -6.87 -14.53 -2.51
C ARG A 143 -8.02 -14.35 -3.49
N GLU A 144 -8.85 -15.37 -3.66
CA GLU A 144 -10.07 -15.28 -4.48
C GLU A 144 -11.05 -14.27 -3.88
N ALA A 145 -11.28 -14.33 -2.57
CA ALA A 145 -12.13 -13.35 -1.88
C ALA A 145 -11.57 -11.92 -1.98
N TRP A 146 -10.26 -11.75 -1.93
CA TRP A 146 -9.60 -10.45 -2.10
C TRP A 146 -9.82 -9.91 -3.52
N SER A 147 -9.62 -10.76 -4.53
CA SER A 147 -9.89 -10.42 -5.93
C SER A 147 -11.37 -10.04 -6.15
N GLN A 148 -12.29 -10.76 -5.51
CA GLN A 148 -13.72 -10.45 -5.53
C GLN A 148 -14.02 -9.09 -4.87
N ALA A 149 -13.39 -8.78 -3.73
CA ALA A 149 -13.55 -7.50 -3.04
C ALA A 149 -13.07 -6.34 -3.93
N VAL A 150 -11.90 -6.48 -4.56
CA VAL A 150 -11.34 -5.51 -5.51
C VAL A 150 -12.27 -5.30 -6.70
N ALA A 151 -12.74 -6.38 -7.33
CA ALA A 151 -13.68 -6.29 -8.45
C ALA A 151 -14.99 -5.60 -8.06
N THR A 152 -15.53 -5.94 -6.87
CA THR A 152 -16.76 -5.32 -6.35
C THR A 152 -16.56 -3.83 -6.08
N LEU A 153 -15.42 -3.46 -5.48
CA LEU A 153 -15.05 -2.07 -5.21
C LEU A 153 -15.03 -1.25 -6.51
N LEU A 154 -14.45 -1.77 -7.60
CA LEU A 154 -14.38 -1.08 -8.90
C LEU A 154 -15.76 -0.83 -9.54
N HIS A 155 -16.79 -1.60 -9.18
CA HIS A 155 -18.18 -1.41 -9.62
C HIS A 155 -18.99 -0.47 -8.71
N THR A 156 -18.38 0.08 -7.67
CA THR A 156 -19.11 0.89 -6.70
C THR A 156 -19.61 2.20 -7.35
N ASN A 157 -20.85 2.56 -7.01
CA ASN A 157 -21.44 3.85 -7.33
C ASN A 157 -22.26 4.34 -6.13
N ASN A 158 -21.62 5.14 -5.29
CA ASN A 158 -22.10 5.69 -4.03
C ASN A 158 -22.50 4.63 -2.98
N ASN A 159 -21.89 3.44 -3.02
CA ASN A 159 -22.14 2.35 -2.08
C ASN A 159 -20.83 1.79 -1.49
N CYS A 160 -20.17 2.57 -0.64
CA CYS A 160 -18.97 2.15 0.08
C CYS A 160 -19.33 1.36 1.35
N SER A 161 -20.13 0.29 1.22
CA SER A 161 -20.59 -0.50 2.37
C SER A 161 -19.83 -1.81 2.55
N SER A 162 -20.00 -2.43 3.72
CA SER A 162 -19.40 -3.73 4.05
C SER A 162 -19.85 -4.89 3.15
N SER A 163 -20.83 -4.70 2.26
CA SER A 163 -21.14 -5.69 1.22
C SER A 163 -20.02 -5.88 0.19
N ILE A 164 -19.11 -4.90 0.07
CA ILE A 164 -17.90 -5.02 -0.76
C ILE A 164 -16.99 -6.14 -0.22
N VAL A 165 -16.94 -6.32 1.11
CA VAL A 165 -16.05 -7.28 1.76
C VAL A 165 -16.72 -8.66 1.86
N PRO A 166 -16.20 -9.68 1.16
CA PRO A 166 -16.74 -11.03 1.26
C PRO A 166 -16.65 -11.56 2.70
N PRO A 167 -17.58 -12.44 3.13
CA PRO A 167 -17.63 -12.92 4.51
C PRO A 167 -16.30 -13.42 5.07
N LEU A 168 -15.48 -14.09 4.24
CA LEU A 168 -14.18 -14.63 4.64
C LEU A 168 -13.18 -13.55 5.07
N LEU A 169 -13.31 -12.33 4.55
CA LEU A 169 -12.39 -11.23 4.82
C LEU A 169 -12.92 -10.23 5.85
N ARG A 170 -14.15 -10.38 6.35
CA ARG A 170 -14.78 -9.36 7.23
C ARG A 170 -14.11 -9.18 8.57
N ASP A 171 -13.33 -10.16 9.02
CA ASP A 171 -12.55 -10.05 10.24
C ASP A 171 -11.20 -9.36 10.00
N ILE A 172 -10.78 -9.18 8.73
CA ILE A 172 -9.47 -8.62 8.34
C ILE A 172 -9.64 -7.25 7.66
N TYR A 173 -10.71 -7.08 6.87
CA TYR A 173 -10.95 -5.93 6.00
C TYR A 173 -12.28 -5.25 6.30
N SER A 174 -12.29 -3.95 6.04
CA SER A 174 -13.50 -3.12 5.99
C SER A 174 -13.53 -2.32 4.69
N ALA A 175 -14.71 -1.81 4.35
CA ALA A 175 -14.91 -0.86 3.26
C ALA A 175 -15.75 0.31 3.78
N SER A 176 -15.22 1.52 3.63
CA SER A 176 -15.79 2.75 4.17
C SER A 176 -15.79 3.88 3.14
N SER A 177 -16.74 4.79 3.26
CA SER A 177 -16.73 6.04 2.50
C SER A 177 -15.79 7.03 3.18
N PHE A 178 -15.02 7.77 2.40
CA PHE A 178 -14.24 8.92 2.85
C PHE A 178 -14.61 10.13 1.99
N THR A 179 -14.78 11.31 2.58
CA THR A 179 -15.02 12.55 1.83
C THR A 179 -13.94 13.55 2.20
N ASP A 180 -13.17 13.93 1.20
CA ASP A 180 -12.09 14.91 1.32
C ASP A 180 -12.68 16.32 1.51
N VAL A 181 -11.87 17.25 2.01
CA VAL A 181 -12.26 18.65 2.32
C VAL A 181 -12.76 19.40 1.09
N ASP A 182 -12.33 18.99 -0.10
CA ASP A 182 -12.75 19.57 -1.38
C ASP A 182 -14.10 19.01 -1.88
N GLY A 183 -14.71 18.08 -1.12
CA GLY A 183 -15.99 17.46 -1.42
C GLY A 183 -15.91 16.23 -2.31
N GLN A 184 -14.72 15.81 -2.75
CA GLN A 184 -14.56 14.54 -3.45
C GLN A 184 -14.76 13.38 -2.49
N SER A 185 -15.56 12.40 -2.90
CA SER A 185 -15.83 11.19 -2.10
C SER A 185 -15.16 9.97 -2.71
N PHE A 186 -14.69 9.08 -1.85
CA PHE A 186 -13.95 7.87 -2.19
C PHE A 186 -14.52 6.66 -1.43
N CYS A 187 -14.45 5.49 -2.05
CA CYS A 187 -14.61 4.22 -1.34
C CYS A 187 -13.23 3.64 -1.06
N VAL A 188 -12.98 3.32 0.20
CA VAL A 188 -11.69 2.83 0.70
C VAL A 188 -11.89 1.40 1.21
N LEU A 189 -11.22 0.44 0.58
CA LEU A 189 -11.10 -0.96 1.05
C LEU A 189 -9.76 -1.09 1.77
N TYR A 190 -9.78 -1.34 3.08
CA TYR A 190 -8.58 -1.30 3.91
C TYR A 190 -8.54 -2.45 4.91
N GLU A 191 -7.34 -2.89 5.23
CA GLU A 191 -7.11 -3.83 6.32
C GLU A 191 -7.44 -3.12 7.64
N GLN A 192 -8.41 -3.64 8.39
CA GLN A 192 -8.87 -3.03 9.64
C GLN A 192 -8.17 -3.62 10.88
N THR A 193 -7.44 -4.72 10.73
CA THR A 193 -6.77 -5.37 11.86
C THR A 193 -5.37 -4.82 12.04
N VAL A 194 -5.13 -4.25 13.22
CA VAL A 194 -3.82 -3.73 13.63
C VAL A 194 -3.40 -4.42 14.91
N SER A 195 -2.20 -4.99 14.91
CA SER A 195 -1.61 -5.65 16.06
C SER A 195 -1.45 -4.65 17.21
N ALA A 196 -2.09 -4.92 18.35
CA ALA A 196 -2.01 -4.06 19.53
C ALA A 196 -0.59 -3.91 20.10
N THR A 197 0.34 -4.83 19.77
CA THR A 197 1.72 -4.80 20.27
C THR A 197 2.67 -4.05 19.35
N SER A 198 2.56 -4.25 18.03
CA SER A 198 3.46 -3.63 17.05
C SER A 198 2.91 -2.36 16.43
N ASN A 199 1.60 -2.14 16.54
CA ASN A 199 0.86 -1.11 15.82
C ASN A 199 0.95 -1.23 14.29
N TYR A 200 1.29 -2.41 13.76
CA TYR A 200 1.25 -2.70 12.33
C TYR A 200 0.01 -3.49 11.95
N PHE A 201 -0.37 -3.40 10.67
CA PHE A 201 -1.29 -4.32 10.02
C PHE A 201 -0.91 -5.77 10.34
N GLU A 202 -1.90 -6.59 10.72
CA GLU A 202 -1.64 -7.98 11.12
C GLU A 202 -1.20 -8.83 9.93
N LYS A 203 -1.80 -8.60 8.77
CA LYS A 203 -1.53 -9.26 7.51
C LYS A 203 -0.62 -8.42 6.63
N GLY A 204 -0.77 -7.10 6.62
CA GLY A 204 0.03 -6.19 5.80
C GLY A 204 -0.28 -6.31 4.30
N TRP A 205 -1.53 -6.60 3.95
CA TRP A 205 -1.97 -6.74 2.56
C TRP A 205 -2.24 -5.37 1.91
N GLY A 206 -2.58 -4.36 2.72
CA GLY A 206 -2.70 -2.97 2.31
C GLY A 206 -4.11 -2.51 2.05
N PHE A 207 -4.26 -1.50 1.18
CA PHE A 207 -5.54 -0.87 0.90
C PHE A 207 -5.67 -0.45 -0.56
N MET A 208 -6.92 -0.27 -0.98
CA MET A 208 -7.29 0.20 -2.30
C MET A 208 -8.34 1.30 -2.19
N VAL A 209 -8.22 2.32 -3.02
CA VAL A 209 -9.15 3.46 -3.08
C VAL A 209 -9.70 3.60 -4.50
N VAL A 210 -10.99 3.87 -4.61
CA VAL A 210 -11.66 4.26 -5.87
C VAL A 210 -12.51 5.50 -5.64
N PRO A 211 -12.80 6.34 -6.66
CA PRO A 211 -13.83 7.37 -6.53
C PRO A 211 -15.15 6.74 -6.13
N ALA A 212 -15.89 7.38 -5.22
CA ALA A 212 -17.13 6.82 -4.69
C ALA A 212 -18.21 6.68 -5.76
N SER A 213 -18.22 7.57 -6.77
CA SER A 213 -19.18 7.55 -7.87
C SER A 213 -18.51 7.38 -9.23
N GLU A 214 -19.28 6.95 -10.22
CA GLU A 214 -18.82 6.88 -11.61
C GLU A 214 -18.44 8.26 -12.16
N GLU A 215 -19.16 9.31 -11.78
CA GLU A 215 -18.87 10.69 -12.17
C GLU A 215 -17.55 11.22 -11.63
N GLY A 216 -17.05 10.63 -10.53
CA GLY A 216 -15.72 10.94 -9.98
C GLY A 216 -14.56 10.39 -10.81
N VAL A 217 -14.82 9.46 -11.73
CA VAL A 217 -13.80 8.89 -12.61
C VAL A 217 -13.66 9.74 -13.86
N ALA A 218 -12.57 10.51 -13.95
CA ALA A 218 -12.24 11.26 -15.16
C ALA A 218 -11.39 10.44 -16.14
N ARG A 219 -10.58 9.49 -15.66
CA ARG A 219 -9.63 8.70 -16.47
C ARG A 219 -9.54 7.26 -15.96
N GLN A 220 -9.39 6.31 -16.88
CA GLN A 220 -9.21 4.88 -16.55
C GLN A 220 -7.74 4.56 -16.24
N ILE A 221 -7.11 5.42 -15.43
CA ILE A 221 -5.73 5.21 -14.96
C ILE A 221 -5.80 4.50 -13.61
N HIS A 222 -4.90 3.54 -13.42
CA HIS A 222 -4.72 2.82 -12.16
C HIS A 222 -3.34 3.16 -11.62
N LEU A 223 -3.28 3.76 -10.44
CA LEU A 223 -2.05 4.23 -9.82
C LEU A 223 -1.66 3.35 -8.64
N ALA A 224 -0.37 3.13 -8.45
CA ALA A 224 0.13 2.42 -7.28
C ALA A 224 1.49 2.94 -6.80
N GLY A 225 1.70 2.84 -5.49
CA GLY A 225 2.97 3.04 -4.81
C GLY A 225 3.37 1.71 -4.15
N PRO A 226 4.11 0.82 -4.83
CA PRO A 226 4.34 -0.55 -4.37
C PRO A 226 5.32 -0.68 -3.20
N HIS A 227 6.08 0.37 -2.87
CA HIS A 227 7.14 0.31 -1.86
C HIS A 227 6.99 1.43 -0.82
N PRO A 228 5.96 1.37 0.05
CA PRO A 228 5.80 2.35 1.11
C PRO A 228 7.10 2.46 1.91
N PHE A 229 7.48 3.70 2.26
CA PHE A 229 8.73 4.10 2.93
C PHE A 229 10.06 3.86 2.20
N THR A 230 10.19 2.75 1.47
CA THR A 230 11.48 2.34 0.88
C THR A 230 11.82 3.19 -0.33
N ASP A 231 10.80 3.67 -1.02
CA ASP A 231 10.91 4.47 -2.24
C ASP A 231 10.62 5.96 -1.97
N GLY A 232 10.78 6.40 -0.71
CA GLY A 232 10.46 7.76 -0.29
C GLY A 232 8.96 7.94 -0.05
N THR A 233 8.36 8.98 -0.66
CA THR A 233 6.94 9.33 -0.48
C THR A 233 6.08 9.00 -1.71
N THR A 234 6.44 7.95 -2.44
CA THR A 234 5.74 7.53 -3.68
C THR A 234 4.29 7.14 -3.44
N SER A 235 3.92 6.61 -2.26
CA SER A 235 2.51 6.38 -1.92
C SER A 235 1.71 7.67 -1.87
N ALA A 236 2.25 8.70 -1.23
CA ALA A 236 1.62 10.02 -1.16
C ALA A 236 1.59 10.72 -2.52
N GLU A 237 2.61 10.53 -3.37
CA GLU A 237 2.60 10.98 -4.77
C GLU A 237 1.54 10.26 -5.61
N ALA A 238 1.43 8.93 -5.48
CA ALA A 238 0.40 8.13 -6.15
C ALA A 238 -1.00 8.58 -5.72
N THR A 239 -1.18 8.87 -4.43
CA THR A 239 -2.44 9.36 -3.85
C THR A 239 -2.80 10.74 -4.40
N HIS A 240 -1.85 11.68 -4.39
CA HIS A 240 -2.05 13.02 -4.93
C HIS A 240 -2.37 12.98 -6.43
N SER A 241 -1.65 12.14 -7.18
CA SER A 241 -1.89 11.92 -8.61
C SER A 241 -3.26 11.27 -8.86
N PHE A 242 -3.68 10.35 -8.00
CA PHE A 242 -4.98 9.68 -8.10
C PHE A 242 -6.12 10.69 -7.96
N LYS A 243 -6.08 11.51 -6.90
CA LYS A 243 -7.06 12.57 -6.67
C LYS A 243 -7.04 13.61 -7.78
N GLY A 244 -5.87 14.15 -8.11
CA GLY A 244 -5.73 15.25 -9.07
C GLY A 244 -6.07 14.90 -10.52
N THR A 245 -6.09 13.62 -10.88
CA THR A 245 -6.39 13.16 -12.25
C THR A 245 -7.78 12.57 -12.42
N GLY A 246 -8.52 12.35 -11.32
CA GLY A 246 -9.75 11.56 -11.32
C GLY A 246 -9.49 10.14 -11.82
N ALA A 247 -8.38 9.52 -11.38
CA ALA A 247 -8.00 8.16 -11.75
C ALA A 247 -9.02 7.14 -11.20
N LYS A 248 -9.07 5.95 -11.81
CA LYS A 248 -10.06 4.93 -11.46
C LYS A 248 -9.71 4.21 -10.16
N SER A 249 -8.43 3.99 -9.88
CA SER A 249 -8.01 3.34 -8.64
C SER A 249 -6.62 3.76 -8.16
N LEU A 250 -6.43 3.64 -6.85
CA LEU A 250 -5.16 3.72 -6.13
C LEU A 250 -4.95 2.42 -5.37
N LEU A 251 -3.74 1.85 -5.43
CA LEU A 251 -3.36 0.63 -4.70
C LEU A 251 -2.04 0.81 -3.95
N ILE A 252 -2.03 0.57 -2.64
CA ILE A 252 -0.85 0.67 -1.77
C ILE A 252 -0.77 -0.59 -0.90
N PRO A 253 0.35 -1.32 -0.89
CA PRO A 253 0.50 -2.50 -0.05
C PRO A 253 0.73 -2.14 1.42
N GLY A 254 0.38 -3.04 2.33
CA GLY A 254 0.44 -2.83 3.79
C GLY A 254 1.77 -3.23 4.43
N ARG A 255 2.79 -3.57 3.63
CA ARG A 255 4.11 -3.97 4.10
C ARG A 255 5.22 -3.50 3.17
N VAL A 256 6.38 -3.20 3.73
CA VAL A 256 7.57 -2.84 2.94
C VAL A 256 8.18 -4.07 2.28
N ARG A 257 8.89 -3.89 1.17
CA ARG A 257 9.45 -5.01 0.39
C ARG A 257 10.37 -5.94 1.19
N THR A 258 11.00 -5.43 2.25
CA THR A 258 11.91 -6.17 3.15
C THR A 258 11.25 -6.65 4.44
N ALA A 259 9.92 -6.64 4.56
CA ALA A 259 9.23 -7.08 5.77
C ALA A 259 9.54 -8.55 6.12
N PHE A 260 9.70 -9.42 5.11
CA PHE A 260 10.29 -10.75 5.25
C PHE A 260 11.54 -10.89 4.39
N SER A 261 12.71 -10.93 5.04
CA SER A 261 14.03 -10.95 4.39
C SER A 261 14.43 -12.33 3.84
N SER A 262 13.48 -13.06 3.24
CA SER A 262 13.75 -14.26 2.45
C SER A 262 13.71 -13.92 0.96
N PRO A 263 14.56 -14.53 0.11
CA PRO A 263 14.44 -14.36 -1.33
C PRO A 263 13.06 -14.81 -1.85
N SER A 264 12.52 -14.08 -2.82
CA SER A 264 11.28 -14.43 -3.52
C SER A 264 11.42 -15.79 -4.21
N THR A 265 10.35 -16.59 -4.15
CA THR A 265 10.26 -17.85 -4.91
C THR A 265 9.88 -17.63 -6.37
N CYS A 266 9.32 -16.46 -6.70
CA CYS A 266 8.87 -16.13 -8.05
C CYS A 266 10.03 -15.57 -8.88
N VAL A 267 10.39 -14.31 -8.68
CA VAL A 267 11.49 -13.68 -9.41
C VAL A 267 12.82 -13.96 -8.71
N GLN A 268 13.65 -14.76 -9.35
CA GLN A 268 14.97 -15.12 -8.83
C GLN A 268 15.96 -13.94 -8.90
N GLY A 269 16.67 -13.71 -7.80
CA GLY A 269 17.73 -12.71 -7.70
C GLY A 269 19.01 -13.10 -8.45
N THR A 270 20.02 -12.24 -8.36
CA THR A 270 21.39 -12.49 -8.83
C THR A 270 22.37 -12.52 -7.66
N ALA A 271 23.66 -12.70 -7.93
CA ALA A 271 24.69 -12.61 -6.88
C ALA A 271 24.76 -11.24 -6.20
N THR A 272 24.22 -10.19 -6.83
CA THR A 272 24.29 -8.79 -6.36
C THR A 272 22.93 -8.18 -6.10
N THR A 273 21.84 -8.90 -6.35
CA THR A 273 20.47 -8.39 -6.25
C THR A 273 19.58 -9.44 -5.63
N THR A 274 18.94 -9.11 -4.53
CA THR A 274 17.93 -9.97 -3.91
C THR A 274 16.56 -9.34 -4.11
N TYR A 275 15.64 -10.08 -4.71
CA TYR A 275 14.22 -9.78 -4.67
C TYR A 275 13.64 -10.47 -3.45
N TRP A 276 12.96 -9.72 -2.60
CA TRP A 276 12.46 -10.23 -1.32
C TRP A 276 11.08 -10.85 -1.47
N MET A 277 10.73 -11.75 -0.57
CA MET A 277 9.44 -12.43 -0.61
C MET A 277 8.27 -11.46 -0.45
N THR A 278 8.43 -10.42 0.37
CA THR A 278 7.42 -9.35 0.55
C THR A 278 7.54 -8.21 -0.47
N ASP A 279 8.41 -8.35 -1.47
CA ASP A 279 8.51 -7.38 -2.56
C ASP A 279 7.37 -7.60 -3.55
N VAL A 280 6.32 -6.78 -3.43
CA VAL A 280 5.10 -6.90 -4.24
C VAL A 280 5.33 -6.69 -5.73
N ALA A 281 6.44 -6.08 -6.14
CA ALA A 281 6.79 -5.97 -7.54
C ALA A 281 7.37 -7.28 -8.10
N HIS A 282 7.86 -8.18 -7.24
CA HIS A 282 8.67 -9.34 -7.61
C HIS A 282 8.15 -10.67 -7.04
N ASN A 283 6.94 -10.69 -6.47
CA ASN A 283 6.27 -11.89 -5.98
C ASN A 283 4.79 -11.87 -6.36
N ASP A 284 4.34 -12.92 -7.06
CA ASP A 284 2.96 -13.09 -7.54
C ASP A 284 2.02 -13.70 -6.47
N LEU A 285 2.55 -14.07 -5.31
CA LEU A 285 1.77 -14.51 -4.15
C LEU A 285 1.32 -13.36 -3.24
N GLU A 286 1.82 -12.14 -3.49
CA GLU A 286 1.41 -10.95 -2.75
C GLU A 286 0.03 -10.47 -3.23
N PRO A 287 -0.92 -10.12 -2.33
CA PRO A 287 -2.26 -9.62 -2.69
C PRO A 287 -2.27 -8.41 -3.65
N PHE A 288 -1.18 -7.67 -3.69
CA PHE A 288 -0.97 -6.59 -4.65
C PHE A 288 -1.01 -7.07 -6.11
N PHE A 289 -0.48 -8.26 -6.41
CA PHE A 289 -0.55 -8.86 -7.73
C PHE A 289 -2.00 -9.22 -8.09
N ASP A 290 -2.70 -9.90 -7.17
CA ASP A 290 -4.11 -10.29 -7.33
C ASP A 290 -5.02 -9.08 -7.58
N ALA A 291 -4.79 -7.97 -6.86
CA ALA A 291 -5.52 -6.74 -7.08
C ALA A 291 -5.30 -6.18 -8.51
N ASN A 292 -4.07 -6.17 -9.02
CA ASN A 292 -3.80 -5.73 -10.39
C ASN A 292 -4.46 -6.64 -11.44
N VAL A 293 -4.48 -7.96 -11.21
CA VAL A 293 -5.19 -8.92 -12.06
C VAL A 293 -6.71 -8.64 -12.06
N ALA A 294 -7.30 -8.44 -10.89
CA ALA A 294 -8.72 -8.12 -10.76
C ALA A 294 -9.07 -6.78 -11.42
N ILE A 295 -8.23 -5.76 -11.26
CA ILE A 295 -8.38 -4.46 -11.92
C ILE A 295 -8.31 -4.61 -13.44
N TRP A 296 -7.36 -5.38 -13.97
CA TRP A 296 -7.26 -5.65 -15.40
C TRP A 296 -8.50 -6.37 -15.94
N ASN A 297 -8.95 -7.43 -15.26
CA ASN A 297 -10.15 -8.17 -15.66
C ASN A 297 -11.38 -7.27 -15.71
N TRP A 298 -11.53 -6.37 -14.72
CA TRP A 298 -12.57 -5.35 -14.74
C TRP A 298 -12.42 -4.40 -15.93
N GLN A 299 -11.21 -3.90 -16.19
CA GLN A 299 -10.93 -2.96 -17.29
C GLN A 299 -11.25 -3.57 -18.66
N VAL A 300 -10.93 -4.86 -18.87
CA VAL A 300 -11.30 -5.59 -20.10
C VAL A 300 -12.82 -5.66 -20.27
N GLN A 301 -13.56 -5.93 -19.19
CA GLN A 301 -15.02 -5.93 -19.21
C GLN A 301 -15.61 -4.53 -19.53
N GLN A 302 -14.87 -3.46 -19.24
CA GLN A 302 -15.22 -2.08 -19.59
C GLN A 302 -14.74 -1.64 -21.00
N GLY A 303 -14.30 -2.57 -21.85
CA GLY A 303 -13.88 -2.28 -23.23
C GLY A 303 -12.37 -2.18 -23.43
N GLY A 304 -11.57 -2.72 -22.50
CA GLY A 304 -10.11 -2.77 -22.61
C GLY A 304 -9.43 -1.50 -22.10
N CYS A 305 -8.14 -1.32 -22.42
CA CYS A 305 -7.33 -0.19 -21.95
C CYS A 305 -6.85 0.68 -23.11
N PRO A 306 -7.69 1.61 -23.64
CA PRO A 306 -7.28 2.48 -24.72
C PRO A 306 -6.08 3.34 -24.33
N SER A 307 -5.02 3.30 -25.13
CA SER A 307 -3.78 4.10 -24.93
C SER A 307 -4.08 5.56 -24.58
N ALA A 308 -5.07 6.17 -25.21
CA ALA A 308 -5.40 7.57 -25.00
C ALA A 308 -5.98 7.91 -23.61
N SER A 309 -6.45 6.94 -22.82
CA SER A 309 -7.20 7.23 -21.59
C SER A 309 -7.03 6.23 -20.45
N CYS A 310 -6.20 5.20 -20.65
CA CYS A 310 -5.97 4.14 -19.69
C CYS A 310 -4.49 3.77 -19.59
N ALA A 311 -4.03 3.49 -18.38
CA ALA A 311 -2.71 2.93 -18.07
C ALA A 311 -2.67 2.41 -16.63
N PHE A 312 -1.75 1.49 -16.36
CA PHE A 312 -1.37 1.03 -15.03
C PHE A 312 0.00 1.63 -14.71
N ILE A 313 0.05 2.56 -13.76
CA ILE A 313 1.26 3.32 -13.46
C ILE A 313 1.71 2.99 -12.04
N GLN A 314 2.95 2.53 -11.90
CA GLN A 314 3.60 2.34 -10.61
C GLN A 314 4.68 3.39 -10.41
N PHE A 315 4.57 4.13 -9.30
CA PHE A 315 5.56 5.11 -8.88
C PHE A 315 6.58 4.45 -7.95
N HIS A 316 7.82 4.39 -8.41
CA HIS A 316 8.97 3.88 -7.66
C HIS A 316 9.97 5.01 -7.41
N GLY A 317 10.71 4.86 -6.32
CA GLY A 317 11.74 5.79 -5.89
C GLY A 317 13.10 5.14 -6.05
N LYS A 318 14.04 5.88 -6.64
CA LYS A 318 15.42 5.40 -6.84
C LYS A 318 16.42 6.22 -6.04
N ALA A 319 17.47 5.55 -5.58
CA ALA A 319 18.63 6.22 -5.01
C ALA A 319 19.30 7.15 -6.04
N ASP A 320 20.01 8.17 -5.55
CA ASP A 320 20.81 9.09 -6.38
C ASP A 320 21.90 8.37 -7.20
N THR A 321 22.48 7.33 -6.61
CA THR A 321 23.49 6.47 -7.22
C THR A 321 22.90 5.52 -8.26
N SER A 322 21.60 5.24 -8.19
CA SER A 322 20.89 4.39 -9.15
C SER A 322 20.46 5.23 -10.35
N CYS A 323 21.04 4.93 -11.52
CA CYS A 323 20.79 5.68 -12.76
C CYS A 323 20.95 7.21 -12.58
N PRO A 324 22.18 7.69 -12.26
CA PRO A 324 22.41 9.07 -11.82
C PRO A 324 22.15 10.13 -12.90
N LYS A 325 21.98 9.73 -14.17
CA LYS A 325 21.70 10.64 -15.29
C LYS A 325 20.20 10.86 -15.52
N ASP A 326 19.37 10.00 -14.94
CA ASP A 326 17.92 10.03 -15.12
C ASP A 326 17.30 10.61 -13.86
N THR A 327 16.55 11.70 -13.99
CA THR A 327 15.74 12.20 -12.87
C THR A 327 14.48 11.34 -12.75
N VAL A 328 13.85 11.06 -13.90
CA VAL A 328 12.78 10.08 -14.06
C VAL A 328 13.18 9.08 -15.14
N PHE A 329 13.09 7.79 -14.85
CA PHE A 329 13.26 6.73 -15.83
C PHE A 329 11.93 5.96 -15.97
N LEU A 330 11.37 5.97 -17.17
CA LEU A 330 10.12 5.28 -17.46
C LEU A 330 10.41 3.99 -18.21
N SER A 331 9.76 2.89 -17.83
CA SER A 331 9.80 1.65 -18.61
C SER A 331 8.44 0.96 -18.63
N THR A 332 8.15 0.19 -19.68
CA THR A 332 6.96 -0.69 -19.72
C THR A 332 7.31 -2.14 -19.37
N GLY A 333 8.52 -2.39 -18.84
CA GLY A 333 9.03 -3.75 -18.64
C GLY A 333 9.65 -4.39 -19.89
N LEU A 334 9.90 -3.59 -20.93
CA LEU A 334 10.76 -3.95 -22.06
C LEU A 334 12.13 -3.31 -21.90
N ALA A 335 13.19 -4.07 -22.19
CA ALA A 335 14.55 -3.55 -22.34
C ALA A 335 14.68 -2.63 -23.56
N ASN A 336 15.87 -2.03 -23.77
CA ASN A 336 16.14 -1.18 -24.93
C ASN A 336 15.81 -1.90 -26.25
N ASN A 337 14.88 -1.34 -27.02
CA ASN A 337 14.43 -1.86 -28.30
C ASN A 337 13.79 -0.73 -29.13
N THR A 338 13.42 -1.04 -30.38
CA THR A 338 12.76 -0.09 -31.29
C THR A 338 11.33 0.28 -30.90
N TRP A 339 10.69 -0.46 -29.99
CA TRP A 339 9.33 -0.15 -29.52
C TRP A 339 9.27 1.24 -28.85
N TYR A 340 10.36 1.66 -28.20
CA TYR A 340 10.45 3.00 -27.59
C TYR A 340 10.73 4.12 -28.61
N THR A 341 11.18 3.80 -29.82
CA THR A 341 11.60 4.80 -30.83
C THR A 341 10.76 4.78 -32.10
N ASP A 342 9.87 3.81 -32.28
CA ASP A 342 8.94 3.77 -33.41
C ASP A 342 7.92 4.94 -33.37
N ASP A 343 7.12 5.03 -34.41
CA ASP A 343 6.16 6.10 -34.68
C ASP A 343 4.83 5.90 -33.93
N VAL A 344 4.67 4.77 -33.23
CA VAL A 344 3.41 4.39 -32.59
C VAL A 344 3.20 5.23 -31.34
N ASP A 345 2.04 5.88 -31.27
CA ASP A 345 1.64 6.73 -30.16
C ASP A 345 1.26 5.88 -28.92
N ARG A 346 2.14 5.90 -27.92
CA ARG A 346 1.99 5.12 -26.68
C ARG A 346 2.03 6.01 -25.44
N PRO A 347 1.31 5.64 -24.36
CA PRO A 347 1.17 6.52 -23.20
C PRO A 347 2.52 6.92 -22.60
N ILE A 348 3.46 5.97 -22.48
CA ILE A 348 4.78 6.22 -21.90
C ILE A 348 5.60 7.27 -22.65
N LYS A 349 5.46 7.38 -23.99
CA LYS A 349 6.13 8.41 -24.79
C LYS A 349 5.52 9.79 -24.50
N ARG A 350 4.19 9.87 -24.47
CA ARG A 350 3.47 11.09 -24.10
C ARG A 350 3.77 11.52 -22.66
N ILE A 351 3.82 10.59 -21.69
CA ILE A 351 4.22 10.90 -20.30
C ILE A 351 5.62 11.51 -20.27
N LYS A 352 6.61 10.93 -20.96
CA LYS A 352 7.96 11.50 -21.02
C LYS A 352 7.93 12.94 -21.52
N GLU A 353 7.23 13.21 -22.62
CA GLU A 353 7.13 14.56 -23.18
C GLU A 353 6.44 15.53 -22.21
N GLN A 354 5.32 15.12 -21.63
CA GLN A 354 4.55 15.95 -20.71
C GLN A 354 5.26 16.19 -19.37
N LEU A 355 6.08 15.24 -18.90
CA LEU A 355 6.94 15.44 -17.73
C LEU A 355 7.93 16.57 -17.97
N LEU A 356 8.64 16.53 -19.10
CA LEU A 356 9.62 17.56 -19.44
C LEU A 356 8.94 18.93 -19.54
N LEU A 357 7.72 19.01 -20.08
CA LEU A 357 6.97 20.26 -20.13
C LEU A 357 6.52 20.72 -18.73
N ALA A 358 5.93 19.84 -17.93
CA ALA A 358 5.37 20.20 -16.62
C ALA A 358 6.47 20.62 -15.63
N PHE A 359 7.59 19.90 -15.58
CA PHE A 359 8.67 20.16 -14.62
C PHE A 359 9.60 21.29 -15.05
N ASN A 360 9.91 21.41 -16.34
CA ASN A 360 10.93 22.35 -16.83
C ASN A 360 10.33 23.66 -17.37
N SER A 361 9.00 23.80 -17.41
CA SER A 361 8.36 25.06 -17.80
C SER A 361 8.71 26.20 -16.84
N PRO A 362 8.68 27.47 -17.31
CA PRO A 362 8.81 28.62 -16.43
C PRO A 362 7.75 28.59 -15.33
N GLY A 363 8.18 28.53 -14.07
CA GLY A 363 7.30 28.40 -12.91
C GLY A 363 7.02 26.96 -12.45
N GLY A 364 7.52 25.95 -13.18
CA GLY A 364 7.54 24.56 -12.71
C GLY A 364 8.47 24.36 -11.51
N PRO A 365 8.32 23.26 -10.74
CA PRO A 365 9.09 23.00 -9.53
C PRO A 365 10.61 22.91 -9.78
N ASN A 366 11.02 22.68 -11.03
CA ASN A 366 12.41 22.46 -11.43
C ASN A 366 12.89 23.47 -12.48
N ALA A 367 12.26 24.65 -12.59
CA ALA A 367 12.61 25.67 -13.58
C ALA A 367 14.09 26.10 -13.54
N THR A 368 14.74 26.03 -12.37
CA THR A 368 16.17 26.38 -12.18
C THR A 368 17.13 25.21 -12.35
N SER A 369 16.62 23.97 -12.29
CA SER A 369 17.39 22.74 -12.45
C SER A 369 16.54 21.73 -13.20
N PRO A 370 16.48 21.82 -14.54
CA PRO A 370 15.62 20.99 -15.37
C PRO A 370 15.82 19.50 -15.09
N ILE A 371 14.71 18.75 -15.02
CA ILE A 371 14.75 17.31 -14.89
C ILE A 371 15.07 16.66 -16.24
N THR A 372 15.62 15.45 -16.16
CA THR A 372 15.75 14.52 -17.28
C THR A 372 14.72 13.40 -17.13
N ALA A 373 13.98 13.12 -18.21
CA ALA A 373 13.07 11.98 -18.30
C ALA A 373 13.49 11.09 -19.48
N SER A 374 13.74 9.81 -19.20
CA SER A 374 14.31 8.86 -20.16
C SER A 374 13.48 7.60 -20.29
N LEU A 375 13.51 7.00 -21.49
CA LEU A 375 13.07 5.64 -21.77
C LEU A 375 14.30 4.71 -21.88
N PRO A 376 14.12 3.38 -21.95
CA PRO A 376 15.23 2.45 -22.14
C PRO A 376 16.02 2.67 -23.44
N SER A 377 15.46 3.38 -24.42
CA SER A 377 16.18 3.79 -25.64
C SER A 377 17.09 5.01 -25.45
N ASP A 378 16.85 5.82 -24.41
CA ASP A 378 17.57 7.08 -24.17
C ASP A 378 18.70 6.95 -23.14
N SER A 379 18.64 5.92 -22.28
CA SER A 379 19.54 5.72 -21.16
C SER A 379 19.92 4.24 -20.97
N ASN A 380 21.10 4.00 -20.39
CA ASN A 380 21.56 2.68 -19.95
C ASN A 380 21.09 2.34 -18.53
N CYS A 381 20.07 3.03 -18.01
CA CYS A 381 19.50 2.72 -16.70
C CYS A 381 19.02 1.27 -16.64
N SER A 382 19.43 0.53 -15.62
CA SER A 382 19.11 -0.89 -15.45
C SER A 382 17.79 -1.14 -14.72
N LEU A 383 17.14 -0.09 -14.19
CA LEU A 383 15.86 -0.17 -13.49
C LEU A 383 14.69 -0.32 -14.47
N VAL A 384 14.84 -1.26 -15.39
CA VAL A 384 13.81 -1.62 -16.36
C VAL A 384 12.92 -2.67 -15.69
N ALA A 385 11.61 -2.45 -15.69
CA ALA A 385 10.60 -3.29 -15.04
C ALA A 385 10.42 -4.70 -15.65
N THR A 386 11.43 -5.23 -16.34
CA THR A 386 11.43 -6.57 -16.98
C THR A 386 11.17 -7.70 -15.99
N LYS A 387 11.42 -7.46 -14.71
CA LYS A 387 11.24 -8.41 -13.60
C LYS A 387 9.99 -8.13 -12.77
N THR A 388 9.22 -7.09 -13.07
CA THR A 388 8.00 -6.80 -12.35
C THR A 388 6.90 -7.79 -12.74
N VAL A 389 6.35 -8.55 -11.79
CA VAL A 389 5.33 -9.57 -12.08
C VAL A 389 4.06 -8.97 -12.71
N VAL A 390 3.66 -7.77 -12.26
CA VAL A 390 2.54 -7.01 -12.85
C VAL A 390 2.84 -6.60 -14.29
N ALA A 391 4.06 -6.14 -14.60
CA ALA A 391 4.46 -5.79 -15.96
C ALA A 391 4.44 -7.00 -16.89
N ARG A 392 4.92 -8.15 -16.41
CA ARG A 392 4.94 -9.41 -17.15
C ARG A 392 3.53 -9.96 -17.37
N TYR A 393 2.62 -9.73 -16.43
CA TYR A 393 1.22 -10.07 -16.62
C TYR A 393 0.59 -9.16 -17.69
N LEU A 394 0.60 -7.84 -17.46
CA LEU A 394 -0.13 -6.87 -18.29
C LEU A 394 0.37 -6.75 -19.74
N ASN A 395 1.64 -7.05 -20.02
CA ASN A 395 2.22 -6.90 -21.36
C ASN A 395 2.29 -8.20 -22.18
N ASN A 396 1.85 -9.33 -21.63
CA ASN A 396 1.79 -10.61 -22.33
C ASN A 396 0.34 -11.10 -22.46
N LEU A 397 -0.60 -10.15 -22.60
CA LEU A 397 -2.02 -10.45 -22.75
C LEU A 397 -2.44 -10.54 -24.22
N PRO A 398 -3.41 -11.43 -24.57
CA PRO A 398 -4.00 -12.45 -23.71
C PRO A 398 -2.94 -13.49 -23.30
N THR A 399 -2.96 -13.88 -22.02
CA THR A 399 -2.01 -14.87 -21.49
C THR A 399 -2.23 -16.19 -22.22
N VAL A 400 -1.23 -16.63 -22.98
CA VAL A 400 -1.20 -18.02 -23.44
C VAL A 400 -1.14 -18.91 -22.20
N ALA A 401 -1.80 -20.08 -22.22
CA ALA A 401 -1.90 -20.97 -21.05
C ALA A 401 -0.54 -21.44 -20.48
N SER A 402 0.56 -21.17 -21.19
CA SER A 402 1.94 -21.45 -20.79
C SER A 402 2.70 -20.26 -20.21
N HIS A 403 2.08 -19.07 -20.07
CA HIS A 403 2.76 -17.87 -19.58
C HIS A 403 2.93 -17.91 -18.07
N ASP A 404 4.17 -17.91 -17.61
CA ASP A 404 4.55 -17.87 -16.20
C ASP A 404 5.16 -16.50 -15.87
N VAL A 405 4.42 -15.68 -15.12
CA VAL A 405 4.83 -14.32 -14.71
C VAL A 405 6.11 -14.30 -13.86
N CYS A 406 6.53 -15.44 -13.29
CA CYS A 406 7.75 -15.55 -12.51
C CYS A 406 9.01 -15.68 -13.37
N VAL A 407 8.90 -16.14 -14.61
CA VAL A 407 10.06 -16.36 -15.48
C VAL A 407 9.98 -15.64 -16.82
N ASP A 408 8.79 -15.55 -17.41
CA ASP A 408 8.60 -15.05 -18.76
C ASP A 408 8.66 -13.52 -18.79
N ASN A 409 9.55 -12.99 -19.63
CA ASN A 409 9.69 -11.55 -19.82
C ASN A 409 8.64 -11.03 -20.80
N SER A 410 8.32 -9.75 -20.74
CA SER A 410 7.48 -9.08 -21.75
C SER A 410 8.13 -9.11 -23.14
N SER A 411 7.34 -9.39 -24.17
CA SER A 411 7.77 -9.33 -25.58
C SER A 411 7.35 -8.01 -26.23
N PRO A 412 8.20 -7.37 -27.05
CA PRO A 412 7.80 -6.19 -27.84
C PRO A 412 6.61 -6.47 -28.77
N ASP A 413 6.43 -7.71 -29.20
CA ASP A 413 5.37 -8.13 -30.13
C ASP A 413 3.98 -8.17 -29.48
N THR A 414 3.91 -8.30 -28.16
CA THR A 414 2.65 -8.40 -27.39
C THR A 414 2.41 -7.20 -26.49
N THR A 415 3.42 -6.33 -26.33
CA THR A 415 3.34 -5.19 -25.40
C THR A 415 2.60 -4.02 -26.05
N GLU A 416 1.41 -3.72 -25.54
CA GLU A 416 0.63 -2.55 -25.98
C GLU A 416 1.01 -1.25 -25.24
N GLY A 417 1.78 -1.35 -24.15
CA GLY A 417 2.19 -0.20 -23.34
C GLY A 417 1.19 0.19 -22.26
N VAL A 418 0.35 -0.76 -21.83
CA VAL A 418 -0.63 -0.60 -20.74
C VAL A 418 0.06 -0.33 -19.41
N PHE A 419 1.17 -1.02 -19.14
CA PHE A 419 1.92 -0.87 -17.90
C PHE A 419 3.04 0.16 -18.02
N ILE A 420 3.20 1.00 -17.00
CA ILE A 420 4.24 2.03 -16.91
C ILE A 420 4.84 1.99 -15.51
N HIS A 421 6.14 1.76 -15.45
CA HIS A 421 6.95 1.88 -14.25
C HIS A 421 7.69 3.22 -14.33
N ALA A 422 7.52 4.08 -13.34
CA ALA A 422 8.24 5.34 -13.21
C ALA A 422 9.20 5.30 -12.02
N GLU A 423 10.50 5.16 -12.31
CA GLU A 423 11.59 5.25 -11.32
C GLU A 423 12.04 6.70 -11.15
N GLN A 424 12.05 7.20 -9.92
CA GLN A 424 12.16 8.64 -9.68
C GLN A 424 13.19 9.02 -8.64
N TYR A 425 13.96 10.05 -8.95
CA TYR A 425 14.86 10.69 -8.00
C TYR A 425 14.09 11.62 -7.04
N TRP A 426 14.62 11.84 -5.83
CA TRP A 426 13.90 12.52 -4.74
C TRP A 426 13.24 13.87 -5.13
N PRO A 427 13.82 14.75 -5.97
CA PRO A 427 13.21 16.03 -6.30
C PRO A 427 11.88 15.89 -7.02
N THR A 428 11.65 14.79 -7.75
CA THR A 428 10.38 14.57 -8.46
C THR A 428 9.32 13.90 -7.61
N VAL A 429 9.72 13.17 -6.56
CA VAL A 429 8.81 12.55 -5.57
C VAL A 429 8.37 13.54 -4.49
N ALA A 430 9.11 14.63 -4.29
CA ALA A 430 8.83 15.62 -3.25
C ALA A 430 7.43 16.25 -3.39
N ALA A 431 6.84 16.67 -2.27
CA ALA A 431 5.48 17.25 -2.23
C ALA A 431 5.28 18.40 -3.23
N VAL A 432 6.28 19.27 -3.40
CA VAL A 432 6.25 20.41 -4.34
C VAL A 432 6.15 19.99 -5.82
N SER A 433 6.49 18.75 -6.13
CA SER A 433 6.54 18.20 -7.49
C SER A 433 5.29 17.41 -7.87
N ARG A 434 4.44 17.03 -6.91
CA ARG A 434 3.26 16.19 -7.14
C ARG A 434 2.25 16.84 -8.11
N THR A 435 2.10 18.17 -8.05
CA THR A 435 1.25 18.91 -9.01
C THR A 435 1.76 18.76 -10.45
N ALA A 436 3.07 18.69 -10.68
CA ALA A 436 3.61 18.51 -12.02
C ALA A 436 3.30 17.11 -12.59
N TRP A 437 3.23 16.08 -11.75
CA TRP A 437 2.71 14.76 -12.13
C TRP A 437 1.22 14.80 -12.48
N VAL A 438 0.40 15.48 -11.68
CA VAL A 438 -1.03 15.68 -12.00
C VAL A 438 -1.19 16.35 -13.37
N VAL A 439 -0.43 17.42 -13.64
CA VAL A 439 -0.45 18.10 -14.95
C VAL A 439 0.01 17.16 -16.07
N THR A 440 1.09 16.41 -15.85
CA THR A 440 1.63 15.44 -16.81
C THR A 440 0.57 14.43 -17.22
N LEU A 441 -0.06 13.79 -16.24
CA LEU A 441 -1.08 12.76 -16.47
C LEU A 441 -2.36 13.35 -17.08
N ASN A 442 -2.76 14.54 -16.63
CA ASN A 442 -3.92 15.24 -17.19
C ASN A 442 -3.75 15.58 -18.68
N ASN A 443 -2.54 15.95 -19.09
CA ASN A 443 -2.21 16.27 -20.49
C ASN A 443 -1.91 15.02 -21.34
N THR A 444 -1.55 13.90 -20.71
CA THR A 444 -1.25 12.64 -21.41
C THR A 444 -2.52 11.88 -21.78
N PHE A 445 -3.52 11.91 -20.89
CA PHE A 445 -4.70 11.05 -20.97
C PHE A 445 -5.99 11.86 -21.12
N ASN A 446 -6.81 11.45 -22.08
CA ASN A 446 -8.12 12.01 -22.35
C ASN A 446 -9.10 11.66 -21.22
N VAL A 447 -10.06 12.57 -21.01
CA VAL A 447 -11.19 12.33 -20.10
C VAL A 447 -12.15 11.31 -20.74
N VAL A 448 -12.56 10.27 -20.00
CA VAL A 448 -13.38 9.15 -20.51
C VAL A 448 -14.89 9.38 -20.47
N ASN A 449 -15.32 10.60 -20.81
CA ASN A 449 -16.71 11.11 -20.93
C ASN A 449 -17.15 12.07 -19.79
N LYS A 450 -17.41 13.34 -20.16
CA LYS A 450 -18.18 14.34 -19.39
C LYS A 450 -19.64 14.47 -19.87
N SER A 451 -20.21 13.43 -20.49
CA SER A 451 -21.56 13.51 -21.08
C SER A 451 -22.57 12.65 -20.30
N ARG A 452 -23.13 13.24 -19.25
CA ARG A 452 -24.55 13.11 -18.93
C ARG A 452 -25.13 14.50 -18.74
#